data_AF-V1CIR4-F1
#
_entry.id   AF-V1CIR4-F1
#
_cell.length_a   1.000
_cell.length_b   1.000
_cell.length_c   1.000
_cell.angle_alpha   90.00
_cell.angle_beta   90.00
_cell.angle_gamma   90.00
#
_symmetry.space_group_name_H-M   'P 1'
#
loop_
_entity.id
_entity.type
_entity.pdbx_description
1 polymer ?
#
loop_
_entity_poly.entity_id
_entity_poly.type
_entity_poly.pdbx_seq_one_letter_code
_entity_poly.pdbx_strand_id
1 'polypeptide(L)'
;MKKYLSLLLAIILVTATSVGTVFADSNLEGMPDSLKNIVKDNYWAELEYKSKNAIPKYLITPEKSSLDGISFSANDGSDYPSTGIRTDRLSLFPMLPRENNFDNTEMWTQIYTALAEDPSQANGQPEINMDVVKAFNFDFKKSFLDTNDLYVYGDISVNGNTQHDKVATLTRGQRVELKFSLDMSKMKKVLNTYLMAQSGSKNHSDPQTSWDTPSNSAWKKDHADSDAELVFVMDLPKGVKVDSDSKFTMEGLPGFDISHEIKGQRLIAHVRKAKGSTEKSLKKIYEKINKLDKVSLSISNLQITKETPVGENLKITGYAYGAYDLASGTNADVINTKDMSKKKADDIIYRGYWIFAAKQDNAGRDSTADANKPNLISYTFKVNKPAESAVTFVSEGKQYATAKVETGKSIDNDSLTDQSMPADPTKKGYTFKEWNTKEDGTGTAFTGKTVVSEDMTVYAIYNKDAQGEKDKPKDKPKDKKKGKLPKTGDEASLSLYLTLLGLAGLTGGAVLIRRRKEK
;
A
#
# COMPACT_ATOMS: atom_id res chain seq x y z
N MET A 1 -18.63 -1.58 -65.89
CA MET A 1 -19.32 -2.79 -65.36
C MET A 1 -18.57 -3.23 -64.12
N LYS A 2 -19.20 -3.11 -62.93
CA LYS A 2 -19.71 -4.22 -62.10
C LYS A 2 -18.59 -5.12 -61.54
N LYS A 3 -18.58 -5.58 -60.29
CA LYS A 3 -19.27 -5.28 -59.03
C LYS A 3 -18.78 -6.42 -58.09
N TYR A 4 -18.36 -6.10 -56.86
CA TYR A 4 -18.70 -6.79 -55.58
C TYR A 4 -18.05 -8.16 -55.27
N LEU A 5 -17.34 -8.31 -54.12
CA LEU A 5 -17.84 -8.68 -52.76
C LEU A 5 -18.07 -10.21 -52.70
N SER A 6 -17.57 -11.04 -51.78
CA SER A 6 -17.40 -11.03 -50.31
C SER A 6 -16.58 -12.32 -49.99
N LEU A 7 -15.95 -12.61 -48.86
CA LEU A 7 -16.14 -12.24 -47.47
C LEU A 7 -14.85 -12.69 -46.73
N LEU A 8 -14.12 -11.74 -46.14
CA LEU A 8 -13.18 -12.05 -45.06
C LEU A 8 -14.01 -12.42 -43.83
N LEU A 9 -13.80 -13.62 -43.27
CA LEU A 9 -14.06 -13.87 -41.86
C LEU A 9 -12.76 -14.36 -41.23
N ALA A 10 -11.91 -13.40 -40.88
CA ALA A 10 -10.84 -13.61 -39.93
C ALA A 10 -11.50 -13.87 -38.57
N ILE A 11 -11.65 -15.15 -38.21
CA ILE A 11 -11.82 -15.52 -36.81
C ILE A 11 -10.44 -15.32 -36.18
N ILE A 12 -10.16 -14.08 -35.79
CA ILE A 12 -9.20 -13.81 -34.72
C ILE A 12 -9.90 -14.36 -33.48
N LEU A 13 -9.63 -15.63 -33.18
CA LEU A 13 -9.80 -16.15 -31.84
C LEU A 13 -8.78 -15.35 -31.02
N VAL A 14 -9.20 -14.19 -30.51
CA VAL A 14 -8.59 -13.63 -29.32
C VAL A 14 -8.88 -14.70 -28.28
N THR A 15 -7.91 -15.60 -28.10
CA THR A 15 -7.74 -16.23 -26.80
C THR A 15 -7.64 -15.05 -25.87
N ALA A 16 -8.76 -14.70 -25.24
CA ALA A 16 -8.72 -14.04 -23.96
C ALA A 16 -7.75 -14.91 -23.18
N THR A 17 -6.51 -14.43 -23.08
CA THR A 17 -5.61 -14.91 -22.06
C THR A 17 -6.43 -14.70 -20.81
N SER A 18 -7.01 -15.80 -20.31
CA SER A 18 -7.33 -15.96 -18.92
C SER A 18 -6.13 -15.37 -18.22
N VAL A 19 -6.28 -14.14 -17.72
CA VAL A 19 -5.30 -13.48 -16.89
C VAL A 19 -5.05 -14.53 -15.84
N GLY A 20 -3.88 -15.17 -15.94
CA GLY A 20 -3.49 -16.22 -15.02
C GLY A 20 -3.75 -15.64 -13.66
N THR A 21 -4.65 -16.27 -12.92
CA THR A 21 -4.89 -15.92 -11.53
C THR A 21 -3.51 -15.87 -10.92
N VAL A 22 -3.06 -14.65 -10.56
CA VAL A 22 -1.75 -14.41 -9.99
C VAL A 22 -1.75 -15.21 -8.70
N PHE A 23 -1.24 -16.44 -8.77
CA PHE A 23 -0.87 -17.16 -7.57
C PHE A 23 0.25 -16.31 -7.00
N ALA A 24 0.00 -15.73 -5.83
CA ALA A 24 1.02 -15.22 -4.93
C ALA A 24 2.32 -16.01 -5.16
N ASP A 25 3.33 -15.40 -5.78
CA ASP A 25 4.54 -16.05 -6.29
C ASP A 25 5.29 -16.71 -5.11
N SER A 26 4.95 -17.93 -4.74
CA SER A 26 5.56 -18.59 -3.59
C SER A 26 6.86 -19.27 -4.00
N ASN A 27 7.91 -19.11 -3.21
CA ASN A 27 9.15 -19.85 -3.38
C ASN A 27 9.24 -20.97 -2.35
N LEU A 28 8.80 -22.17 -2.74
CA LEU A 28 8.77 -23.34 -1.86
C LEU A 28 10.03 -24.22 -2.00
N GLU A 29 11.09 -23.69 -2.62
CA GLU A 29 12.37 -24.39 -2.75
C GLU A 29 12.95 -24.74 -1.37
N GLY A 30 13.44 -25.98 -1.22
CA GLY A 30 13.97 -26.50 0.05
C GLY A 30 12.92 -26.79 1.13
N MET A 31 11.64 -26.49 0.91
CA MET A 31 10.57 -26.78 1.84
C MET A 31 10.29 -28.30 1.90
N PRO A 32 10.20 -28.92 3.09
CA PRO A 32 9.78 -30.32 3.23
C PRO A 32 8.37 -30.53 2.68
N ASP A 33 8.10 -31.68 2.05
CA ASP A 33 6.79 -31.96 1.45
C ASP A 33 5.64 -32.00 2.47
N SER A 34 5.94 -32.40 3.71
CA SER A 34 4.99 -32.31 4.82
C SER A 34 4.51 -30.89 5.08
N LEU A 35 5.41 -29.89 4.96
CA LEU A 35 5.09 -28.47 5.11
C LEU A 35 4.42 -27.91 3.84
N LYS A 36 4.86 -28.32 2.64
CA LYS A 36 4.19 -27.93 1.39
C LYS A 36 2.72 -28.34 1.39
N ASN A 37 2.42 -29.57 1.83
CA ASN A 37 1.05 -30.10 1.84
C ASN A 37 0.06 -29.30 2.68
N ILE A 38 0.54 -28.64 3.74
CA ILE A 38 -0.29 -27.83 4.66
C ILE A 38 -0.32 -26.34 4.32
N VAL A 39 0.43 -25.90 3.30
CA VAL A 39 0.40 -24.51 2.81
C VAL A 39 -0.01 -24.37 1.34
N LYS A 40 -0.18 -25.49 0.62
CA LYS A 40 -0.48 -25.53 -0.82
C LYS A 40 -1.74 -24.76 -1.24
N ASP A 41 -2.71 -24.64 -0.34
CA ASP A 41 -4.00 -23.99 -0.61
C ASP A 41 -3.97 -22.50 -0.25
N ASN A 42 -2.81 -21.96 0.13
CA ASN A 42 -2.65 -20.55 0.47
C ASN A 42 -2.56 -19.71 -0.80
N TYR A 43 -3.65 -18.99 -1.11
CA TYR A 43 -3.74 -18.07 -2.25
C TYR A 43 -3.78 -16.59 -1.81
N TRP A 44 -3.68 -16.31 -0.50
CA TRP A 44 -3.67 -14.96 0.08
C TRP A 44 -2.36 -14.61 0.78
N ALA A 45 -1.33 -15.46 0.64
CA ALA A 45 0.02 -15.21 1.11
C ALA A 45 1.06 -15.75 0.15
N GLU A 46 2.08 -14.95 -0.12
CA GLU A 46 3.27 -15.37 -0.85
C GLU A 46 4.24 -16.00 0.12
N LEU A 47 4.47 -17.30 0.04
CA LEU A 47 5.28 -17.99 1.06
C LEU A 47 6.69 -18.30 0.56
N GLU A 48 7.65 -18.21 1.47
CA GLU A 48 9.01 -18.73 1.30
C GLU A 48 9.42 -19.64 2.46
N TYR A 49 10.33 -20.59 2.18
CA TYR A 49 10.91 -21.43 3.22
C TYR A 49 12.13 -20.77 3.85
N LYS A 50 11.96 -20.25 5.07
CA LYS A 50 13.00 -19.57 5.85
C LYS A 50 12.90 -19.99 7.31
N SER A 51 14.04 -20.05 8.00
CA SER A 51 14.07 -20.36 9.43
C SER A 51 13.30 -21.64 9.78
N LYS A 52 13.35 -22.66 8.90
CA LYS A 52 12.60 -23.93 9.00
C LYS A 52 11.05 -23.79 9.02
N ASN A 53 10.52 -22.66 8.55
CA ASN A 53 9.08 -22.35 8.54
C ASN A 53 8.64 -21.86 7.15
N ALA A 54 7.33 -21.94 6.88
CA ALA A 54 6.70 -21.22 5.78
C ALA A 54 6.39 -19.80 6.27
N ILE A 55 7.08 -18.80 5.72
CA ILE A 55 6.98 -17.40 6.13
C ILE A 55 6.49 -16.58 4.95
N PRO A 56 5.53 -15.66 5.12
CA PRO A 56 5.19 -14.71 4.09
C PRO A 56 6.40 -13.91 3.63
N LYS A 57 6.55 -13.73 2.31
CA LYS A 57 7.60 -12.92 1.71
C LYS A 57 7.60 -11.52 2.32
N TYR A 58 8.78 -10.91 2.29
CA TYR A 58 9.04 -9.54 2.75
C TYR A 58 9.00 -9.35 4.27
N LEU A 59 8.37 -10.24 5.04
CA LEU A 59 8.46 -10.19 6.50
C LEU A 59 9.90 -10.39 6.97
N ILE A 60 10.24 -9.71 8.05
CA ILE A 60 11.42 -10.03 8.86
C ILE A 60 11.41 -11.50 9.24
N THR A 61 12.59 -12.08 9.38
CA THR A 61 12.79 -13.41 9.98
C THR A 61 13.44 -13.23 11.36
N PRO A 62 13.42 -14.24 12.25
CA PRO A 62 14.02 -14.12 13.57
C PRO A 62 15.50 -13.76 13.60
N GLU A 63 16.27 -14.14 12.57
CA GLU A 63 17.69 -13.81 12.42
C GLU A 63 17.91 -12.36 11.97
N LYS A 64 16.86 -11.70 11.48
CA LYS A 64 16.86 -10.26 11.12
C LYS A 64 16.15 -9.38 12.17
N SER A 65 15.61 -10.01 13.21
CA SER A 65 14.99 -9.34 14.35
C SER A 65 16.05 -8.68 15.22
N SER A 66 15.70 -7.58 15.87
CA SER A 66 16.52 -6.99 16.94
C SER A 66 16.74 -7.92 18.15
N LEU A 67 16.00 -9.02 18.23
CA LEU A 67 16.13 -10.04 19.27
C LEU A 67 17.02 -11.22 18.87
N ASP A 68 17.62 -11.18 17.68
CA ASP A 68 18.63 -12.16 17.29
C ASP A 68 19.73 -12.28 18.36
N GLY A 69 20.16 -13.52 18.63
CA GLY A 69 21.04 -13.87 19.76
C GLY A 69 20.34 -14.45 20.99
N ILE A 70 19.03 -14.21 21.20
CA ILE A 70 18.26 -14.87 22.28
C ILE A 70 17.64 -16.18 21.78
N SER A 71 17.90 -17.30 22.45
CA SER A 71 17.32 -18.61 22.06
C SER A 71 15.81 -18.67 22.31
N PHE A 72 15.09 -19.43 21.47
CA PHE A 72 13.68 -19.74 21.67
C PHE A 72 13.47 -20.65 22.90
N SER A 73 12.34 -20.48 23.59
CA SER A 73 12.09 -21.15 24.87
C SER A 73 11.61 -22.61 24.76
N ALA A 74 11.01 -23.01 23.64
CA ALA A 74 10.34 -24.31 23.54
C ALA A 74 10.48 -25.04 22.19
N ASN A 75 11.16 -24.45 21.20
CA ASN A 75 11.38 -25.08 19.90
C ASN A 75 12.80 -24.80 19.37
N ASP A 76 13.30 -25.64 18.46
CA ASP A 76 14.56 -25.46 17.74
C ASP A 76 14.47 -24.37 16.65
N GLY A 77 13.55 -23.41 16.84
CA GLY A 77 13.13 -22.44 15.85
C GLY A 77 12.21 -23.00 14.75
N SER A 78 11.87 -24.29 14.74
CA SER A 78 10.82 -24.80 13.87
C SER A 78 9.42 -24.55 14.46
N ASP A 79 8.42 -24.32 13.61
CA ASP A 79 7.00 -24.32 13.98
C ASP A 79 6.48 -23.07 14.73
N TYR A 80 6.70 -21.88 14.16
CA TYR A 80 6.19 -20.62 14.72
C TYR A 80 4.66 -20.60 14.83
N PRO A 81 4.10 -20.09 15.96
CA PRO A 81 2.69 -19.75 16.05
C PRO A 81 2.23 -18.94 14.84
N SER A 82 1.21 -19.42 14.14
CA SER A 82 0.78 -18.81 12.89
C SER A 82 -0.71 -18.91 12.62
N THR A 83 -1.27 -17.90 11.97
CA THR A 83 -2.65 -17.93 11.47
C THR A 83 -2.70 -17.46 10.02
N GLY A 84 -3.62 -18.01 9.24
CA GLY A 84 -3.75 -17.70 7.81
C GLY A 84 -2.61 -18.21 6.93
N ILE A 85 -1.70 -19.03 7.46
CA ILE A 85 -0.55 -19.55 6.69
C ILE A 85 -0.70 -21.05 6.45
N ARG A 86 -0.96 -21.81 7.51
CA ARG A 86 -1.05 -23.27 7.48
C ARG A 86 -2.47 -23.74 7.68
N THR A 87 -2.81 -24.90 7.12
CA THR A 87 -4.13 -25.53 7.26
C THR A 87 -4.25 -26.44 8.49
N ASP A 88 -3.13 -26.98 8.98
CA ASP A 88 -3.06 -27.85 10.15
C ASP A 88 -3.08 -27.07 11.48
N ARG A 89 -2.73 -25.79 11.43
CA ARG A 89 -2.66 -24.90 12.58
C ARG A 89 -3.31 -23.58 12.22
N LEU A 90 -4.57 -23.45 12.61
CA LEU A 90 -5.38 -22.24 12.38
C LEU A 90 -5.16 -21.16 13.46
N SER A 91 -4.21 -21.37 14.37
CA SER A 91 -4.15 -20.67 15.64
C SER A 91 -2.78 -20.06 15.94
N LEU A 92 -2.80 -18.83 16.45
CA LEU A 92 -1.62 -18.14 16.99
C LEU A 92 -1.24 -18.65 18.40
N PHE A 93 -1.86 -19.73 18.89
CA PHE A 93 -1.73 -20.19 20.28
C PHE A 93 -1.42 -21.70 20.48
N PRO A 94 -0.32 -22.24 19.92
CA PRO A 94 0.08 -23.62 20.14
C PRO A 94 0.98 -23.74 21.39
N MET A 95 0.41 -24.01 22.56
CA MET A 95 1.19 -24.08 23.81
C MET A 95 1.97 -25.38 24.07
N LEU A 96 1.80 -26.43 23.26
CA LEU A 96 2.43 -27.73 23.50
C LEU A 96 3.25 -28.21 22.29
N PRO A 97 4.34 -28.99 22.52
CA PRO A 97 5.16 -29.53 21.44
C PRO A 97 4.37 -30.45 20.50
N ARG A 98 4.84 -30.48 19.25
CA ARG A 98 4.25 -31.12 18.05
C ARG A 98 3.72 -32.55 18.22
N GLU A 99 4.21 -33.30 19.21
CA GLU A 99 3.95 -34.73 19.37
C GLU A 99 2.49 -35.08 19.74
N ASN A 100 1.74 -34.12 20.28
CA ASN A 100 0.36 -34.37 20.75
C ASN A 100 -0.76 -33.83 19.85
N ASN A 101 -0.46 -33.06 18.78
CA ASN A 101 -1.48 -32.44 17.91
C ASN A 101 -2.60 -31.65 18.64
N PHE A 102 -2.42 -31.31 19.91
CA PHE A 102 -3.44 -30.62 20.72
C PHE A 102 -3.33 -29.10 20.53
N ASP A 103 -4.25 -28.53 19.76
CA ASP A 103 -4.50 -27.09 19.76
C ASP A 103 -5.33 -26.73 20.99
N ASN A 104 -4.68 -26.16 22.01
CA ASN A 104 -5.35 -25.77 23.25
C ASN A 104 -6.22 -24.51 23.09
N THR A 105 -6.30 -23.92 21.89
CA THR A 105 -7.15 -22.75 21.62
C THR A 105 -8.58 -22.99 22.07
N GLU A 106 -9.15 -24.17 21.80
CA GLU A 106 -10.53 -24.47 22.20
C GLU A 106 -10.68 -24.52 23.72
N MET A 107 -9.77 -25.19 24.41
CA MET A 107 -9.76 -25.28 25.88
C MET A 107 -9.69 -23.89 26.51
N TRP A 108 -8.75 -23.05 26.07
CA TRP A 108 -8.61 -21.70 26.60
C TRP A 108 -9.79 -20.80 26.23
N THR A 109 -10.32 -20.93 25.01
CA THR A 109 -11.53 -20.22 24.59
C THR A 109 -12.70 -20.56 25.50
N GLN A 110 -12.92 -21.85 25.84
CA GLN A 110 -13.97 -22.26 26.77
C GLN A 110 -13.77 -21.66 28.16
N ILE A 111 -12.55 -21.73 28.71
CA ILE A 111 -12.21 -21.16 30.02
C ILE A 111 -12.52 -19.66 30.05
N TYR A 112 -11.97 -18.89 29.10
CA TYR A 112 -12.13 -17.44 29.11
C TYR A 112 -13.52 -16.96 28.69
N THR A 113 -14.26 -17.74 27.90
CA THR A 113 -15.68 -17.46 27.64
C THR A 113 -16.48 -17.55 28.94
N ALA A 114 -16.26 -18.59 29.75
CA ALA A 114 -16.90 -18.71 31.06
C ALA A 114 -16.49 -17.57 32.01
N LEU A 115 -15.20 -17.21 32.03
CA LEU A 115 -14.70 -16.09 32.85
C LEU A 115 -15.17 -14.71 32.37
N ALA A 116 -15.48 -14.55 31.09
CA ALA A 116 -16.07 -13.32 30.55
C ALA A 116 -17.53 -13.13 30.99
N GLU A 117 -18.25 -14.22 31.23
CA GLU A 117 -19.62 -14.22 31.77
C GLU A 117 -19.62 -14.07 33.29
N ASP A 118 -18.76 -14.81 33.98
CA ASP A 118 -18.63 -14.80 35.44
C ASP A 118 -17.15 -14.79 35.88
N PRO A 119 -16.55 -13.59 36.05
CA PRO A 119 -15.18 -13.45 36.53
C PRO A 119 -14.91 -14.05 37.91
N SER A 120 -15.94 -14.31 38.71
CA SER A 120 -15.76 -14.86 40.07
C SER A 120 -15.23 -16.31 40.05
N GLN A 121 -15.42 -17.03 38.94
CA GLN A 121 -14.94 -18.40 38.74
C GLN A 121 -13.41 -18.50 38.63
N ALA A 122 -12.71 -17.37 38.40
CA ALA A 122 -11.25 -17.32 38.45
C ALA A 122 -10.71 -17.52 39.88
N ASN A 123 -11.52 -17.23 40.91
CA ASN A 123 -11.08 -17.32 42.29
C ASN A 123 -10.75 -18.77 42.68
N GLY A 124 -9.55 -18.99 43.19
CA GLY A 124 -9.13 -20.32 43.61
C GLY A 124 -8.57 -21.21 42.49
N GLN A 125 -8.49 -20.71 41.25
CA GLN A 125 -7.88 -21.46 40.13
C GLN A 125 -6.38 -21.16 40.05
N PRO A 126 -5.49 -22.14 40.28
CA PRO A 126 -4.05 -21.95 40.09
C PRO A 126 -3.69 -21.53 38.66
N GLU A 127 -4.51 -21.92 37.69
CA GLU A 127 -4.30 -21.65 36.27
C GLU A 127 -4.55 -20.19 35.86
N ILE A 128 -5.29 -19.45 36.69
CA ILE A 128 -5.67 -18.06 36.43
C ILE A 128 -4.93 -17.16 37.40
N ASN A 129 -3.75 -16.68 36.99
CA ASN A 129 -2.91 -15.84 37.85
C ASN A 129 -3.53 -14.45 38.07
N MET A 130 -4.21 -14.28 39.21
CA MET A 130 -4.89 -13.02 39.53
C MET A 130 -3.94 -11.86 39.82
N ASP A 131 -2.67 -12.12 40.18
CA ASP A 131 -1.65 -11.07 40.26
C ASP A 131 -1.37 -10.47 38.88
N VAL A 132 -1.35 -11.31 37.84
CA VAL A 132 -1.19 -10.87 36.44
C VAL A 132 -2.42 -10.12 35.96
N VAL A 133 -3.63 -10.62 36.23
CA VAL A 133 -4.88 -9.91 35.90
C VAL A 133 -4.85 -8.49 36.44
N LYS A 134 -4.47 -8.32 37.71
CA LYS A 134 -4.37 -7.00 38.37
C LYS A 134 -3.23 -6.16 37.81
N ALA A 135 -2.03 -6.73 37.66
CA ALA A 135 -0.83 -5.99 37.27
C ALA A 135 -0.91 -5.42 35.85
N PHE A 136 -1.57 -6.14 34.94
CA PHE A 136 -1.73 -5.78 33.53
C PHE A 136 -3.12 -5.19 33.21
N ASN A 137 -3.98 -5.03 34.22
CA ASN A 137 -5.33 -4.48 34.13
C ASN A 137 -6.18 -5.22 33.08
N PHE A 138 -6.19 -6.55 33.15
CA PHE A 138 -6.95 -7.39 32.24
C PHE A 138 -8.44 -7.44 32.61
N ASP A 139 -9.27 -7.43 31.58
CA ASP A 139 -10.71 -7.61 31.65
C ASP A 139 -11.03 -8.92 30.93
N PHE A 140 -11.63 -9.90 31.61
CA PHE A 140 -11.80 -11.23 31.03
C PHE A 140 -12.58 -11.24 29.72
N LYS A 141 -13.53 -10.31 29.56
CA LYS A 141 -14.36 -10.18 28.36
C LYS A 141 -13.61 -9.52 27.19
N LYS A 142 -12.63 -8.65 27.47
CA LYS A 142 -11.94 -7.86 26.42
C LYS A 142 -10.53 -8.35 26.11
N SER A 143 -9.87 -8.97 27.09
CA SER A 143 -8.43 -9.20 27.06
C SER A 143 -8.03 -10.58 26.56
N PHE A 144 -8.88 -11.59 26.66
CA PHE A 144 -8.50 -12.99 26.36
C PHE A 144 -9.31 -13.60 25.21
N LEU A 145 -8.88 -14.79 24.79
CA LEU A 145 -9.51 -15.56 23.72
C LEU A 145 -10.95 -15.93 24.05
N ASP A 146 -11.86 -15.65 23.12
CA ASP A 146 -13.29 -15.93 23.20
C ASP A 146 -13.84 -16.55 21.91
N THR A 147 -12.95 -16.95 20.99
CA THR A 147 -13.30 -17.56 19.72
C THR A 147 -12.17 -18.45 19.21
N ASN A 148 -12.56 -19.51 18.49
CA ASN A 148 -11.63 -20.38 17.78
C ASN A 148 -11.20 -19.80 16.43
N ASP A 149 -11.90 -18.79 15.91
CA ASP A 149 -11.48 -18.08 14.71
C ASP A 149 -10.38 -17.06 15.05
N LEU A 150 -9.13 -17.47 14.86
CA LEU A 150 -7.97 -16.63 15.10
C LEU A 150 -7.38 -16.01 13.83
N TYR A 151 -8.12 -15.94 12.72
CA TYR A 151 -7.65 -15.22 11.53
C TYR A 151 -7.59 -13.72 11.77
N VAL A 152 -6.48 -13.09 11.40
CA VAL A 152 -6.44 -11.63 11.23
C VAL A 152 -7.20 -11.28 9.96
N TYR A 153 -8.15 -10.36 10.07
CA TYR A 153 -8.92 -9.88 8.93
C TYR A 153 -8.51 -8.48 8.53
N GLY A 154 -8.61 -8.19 7.24
CA GLY A 154 -8.28 -6.89 6.68
C GLY A 154 -9.22 -6.49 5.56
N ASP A 155 -9.22 -5.20 5.26
CA ASP A 155 -9.99 -4.68 4.13
C ASP A 155 -9.35 -3.42 3.53
N ILE A 156 -9.65 -3.18 2.25
CA ILE A 156 -9.24 -1.98 1.53
C ILE A 156 -10.47 -1.09 1.36
N SER A 157 -10.31 0.18 1.71
CA SER A 157 -11.28 1.23 1.39
C SER A 157 -10.62 2.29 0.54
N VAL A 158 -11.39 2.87 -0.39
CA VAL A 158 -10.98 4.02 -1.18
C VAL A 158 -11.93 5.17 -0.88
N ASN A 159 -11.37 6.34 -0.54
CA ASN A 159 -12.11 7.51 -0.07
C ASN A 159 -13.08 7.17 1.08
N GLY A 160 -12.64 6.31 2.00
CA GLY A 160 -13.40 5.91 3.19
C GLY A 160 -14.50 4.88 2.95
N ASN A 161 -14.61 4.30 1.75
CA ASN A 161 -15.63 3.29 1.44
C ASN A 161 -15.01 2.00 0.89
N THR A 162 -15.42 0.84 1.44
CA THR A 162 -14.98 -0.48 0.97
C THR A 162 -15.69 -0.93 -0.30
N GLN A 163 -16.88 -0.38 -0.56
CA GLN A 163 -17.72 -0.71 -1.73
C GLN A 163 -17.85 -2.23 -1.92
N HIS A 164 -17.92 -2.97 -0.82
CA HIS A 164 -17.93 -4.43 -0.83
C HIS A 164 -19.16 -4.99 -1.57
N ASP A 165 -20.29 -4.28 -1.52
CA ASP A 165 -21.57 -4.68 -2.10
C ASP A 165 -21.77 -4.29 -3.58
N LYS A 166 -20.86 -3.51 -4.18
CA LYS A 166 -20.96 -3.07 -5.58
C LYS A 166 -19.62 -2.63 -6.17
N VAL A 167 -19.50 -2.66 -7.50
CA VAL A 167 -18.30 -2.11 -8.16
C VAL A 167 -18.23 -0.59 -8.00
N ALA A 168 -17.16 -0.09 -7.39
CA ALA A 168 -16.97 1.33 -7.18
C ALA A 168 -16.75 2.09 -8.51
N THR A 169 -16.97 3.40 -8.50
CA THR A 169 -16.69 4.26 -9.66
C THR A 169 -15.70 5.34 -9.28
N LEU A 170 -14.64 5.43 -10.07
CA LEU A 170 -13.56 6.41 -9.98
C LEU A 170 -13.47 7.22 -11.28
N THR A 171 -12.78 8.36 -11.25
CA THR A 171 -12.64 9.26 -12.40
C THR A 171 -11.17 9.37 -12.81
N ARG A 172 -10.89 9.37 -14.13
CA ARG A 172 -9.52 9.62 -14.63
C ARG A 172 -8.98 10.97 -14.17
N GLY A 173 -7.70 11.01 -13.87
CA GLY A 173 -7.00 12.21 -13.40
C GLY A 173 -7.22 12.52 -11.91
N GLN A 174 -8.15 11.85 -11.25
CA GLN A 174 -8.41 12.10 -9.83
C GLN A 174 -7.30 11.49 -8.96
N ARG A 175 -7.18 12.04 -7.76
CA ARG A 175 -6.41 11.46 -6.67
C ARG A 175 -7.35 10.92 -5.61
N VAL A 176 -7.00 9.76 -5.04
CA VAL A 176 -7.82 9.07 -4.03
C VAL A 176 -7.00 8.79 -2.79
N GLU A 177 -7.69 8.63 -1.67
CA GLU A 177 -7.13 8.04 -0.46
C GLU A 177 -7.42 6.54 -0.46
N LEU A 178 -6.38 5.73 -0.35
CA LEU A 178 -6.51 4.29 -0.09
C LEU A 178 -6.19 4.03 1.37
N LYS A 179 -7.06 3.31 2.08
CA LYS A 179 -6.83 2.89 3.46
C LYS A 179 -6.97 1.38 3.57
N PHE A 180 -5.88 0.72 3.95
CA PHE A 180 -5.78 -0.71 4.21
C PHE A 180 -5.84 -0.94 5.72
N SER A 181 -6.94 -1.49 6.22
CA SER A 181 -7.16 -1.74 7.65
C SER A 181 -6.99 -3.21 8.02
N LEU A 182 -6.51 -3.49 9.23
CA LEU A 182 -6.49 -4.83 9.84
C LEU A 182 -7.15 -4.82 11.22
N ASP A 183 -7.92 -5.85 11.53
CA ASP A 183 -8.40 -6.18 12.87
C ASP A 183 -7.34 -7.01 13.61
N MET A 184 -6.76 -6.38 14.62
CA MET A 184 -5.68 -6.95 15.43
C MET A 184 -6.17 -7.43 16.81
N SER A 185 -7.48 -7.35 17.08
CA SER A 185 -8.07 -7.72 18.37
C SER A 185 -7.77 -9.18 18.76
N LYS A 186 -7.75 -10.09 17.78
CA LYS A 186 -7.40 -11.51 17.97
C LYS A 186 -5.94 -11.70 18.34
N MET A 187 -5.01 -11.01 17.68
CA MET A 187 -3.58 -11.04 18.04
C MET A 187 -3.37 -10.53 19.47
N LYS A 188 -4.02 -9.42 19.85
CA LYS A 188 -4.00 -8.92 21.23
C LYS A 188 -4.45 -9.98 22.23
N LYS A 189 -5.62 -10.60 21.99
CA LYS A 189 -6.19 -11.62 22.87
C LYS A 189 -5.29 -12.85 23.01
N VAL A 190 -4.64 -13.26 21.92
CA VAL A 190 -3.67 -14.36 21.93
C VAL A 190 -2.46 -14.02 22.79
N LEU A 191 -1.85 -12.85 22.60
CA LEU A 191 -0.65 -12.47 23.35
C LEU A 191 -0.94 -12.35 24.85
N ASN A 192 -2.10 -11.80 25.22
CA ASN A 192 -2.56 -11.77 26.61
C ASN A 192 -2.78 -13.17 27.19
N THR A 193 -3.39 -14.06 26.41
CA THR A 193 -3.59 -15.47 26.80
C THR A 193 -2.25 -16.19 26.96
N TYR A 194 -1.24 -15.84 26.16
CA TYR A 194 0.12 -16.35 26.29
C TYR A 194 0.79 -15.94 27.58
N LEU A 195 0.71 -14.65 27.93
CA LEU A 195 1.22 -14.18 29.23
C LEU A 195 0.51 -14.88 30.39
N MET A 196 -0.81 -15.04 30.32
CA MET A 196 -1.57 -15.72 31.37
C MET A 196 -1.13 -17.17 31.51
N ALA A 197 -1.03 -17.91 30.41
CA ALA A 197 -0.70 -19.31 30.47
C ALA A 197 0.77 -19.58 30.88
N GLN A 198 1.69 -18.64 30.58
CA GLN A 198 3.06 -18.67 31.11
C GLN A 198 3.14 -18.39 32.62
N SER A 199 2.19 -17.61 33.15
CA SER A 199 2.20 -17.15 34.55
C SER A 199 1.24 -17.92 35.46
N GLY A 200 0.32 -18.69 34.90
CA GLY A 200 -0.69 -19.46 35.59
C GLY A 200 -0.56 -20.95 35.28
N SER A 201 0.62 -21.55 35.41
CA SER A 201 0.71 -23.02 35.36
C SER A 201 0.41 -23.62 36.73
N LYS A 202 -0.39 -24.69 36.80
CA LYS A 202 -0.75 -25.39 38.04
C LYS A 202 0.38 -26.31 38.52
N ASN A 203 1.30 -25.74 39.28
CA ASN A 203 2.42 -26.45 39.90
C ASN A 203 2.08 -26.94 41.32
N HIS A 204 1.12 -26.28 41.97
CA HIS A 204 0.65 -26.59 43.32
C HIS A 204 -0.87 -26.51 43.39
N SER A 205 -1.46 -27.15 44.41
CA SER A 205 -2.91 -27.11 44.64
C SER A 205 -3.40 -25.76 45.15
N ASP A 206 -2.55 -25.04 45.88
CA ASP A 206 -2.81 -23.67 46.34
C ASP A 206 -2.44 -22.65 45.25
N PRO A 207 -3.35 -21.73 44.86
CA PRO A 207 -3.10 -20.78 43.79
C PRO A 207 -1.89 -19.89 44.04
N GLN A 208 -1.77 -19.29 45.24
CA GLN A 208 -0.70 -18.33 45.53
C GLN A 208 0.67 -18.99 45.45
N THR A 209 0.80 -20.17 46.05
CA THR A 209 2.03 -20.98 45.97
C THR A 209 2.37 -21.34 44.53
N SER A 210 1.37 -21.65 43.70
CA SER A 210 1.57 -21.89 42.26
C SER A 210 2.07 -20.64 41.54
N TRP A 211 1.46 -19.48 41.80
CA TRP A 211 1.79 -18.19 41.17
C TRP A 211 3.18 -17.67 41.55
N ASP A 212 3.65 -17.98 42.76
CA ASP A 212 4.95 -17.53 43.26
C ASP A 212 6.13 -18.43 42.85
N THR A 213 5.88 -19.51 42.10
CA THR A 213 6.98 -20.29 41.50
C THR A 213 7.85 -19.40 40.59
N PRO A 214 9.17 -19.67 40.46
CA PRO A 214 10.08 -18.81 39.68
C PRO A 214 9.64 -18.58 38.24
N SER A 215 9.07 -19.60 37.58
CA SER A 215 8.55 -19.49 36.20
C SER A 215 7.31 -18.62 36.11
N ASN A 216 6.35 -18.82 37.01
CA ASN A 216 5.04 -18.16 37.00
C ASN A 216 5.11 -16.70 37.45
N SER A 217 6.12 -16.36 38.27
CA SER A 217 6.37 -15.00 38.77
C SER A 217 7.44 -14.25 37.97
N ALA A 218 8.03 -14.84 36.93
CA ALA A 218 9.10 -14.23 36.13
C ALA A 218 8.73 -12.85 35.57
N TRP A 219 7.46 -12.64 35.22
CA TRP A 219 6.93 -11.35 34.75
C TRP A 219 7.12 -10.20 35.77
N LYS A 220 7.21 -10.51 37.08
CA LYS A 220 7.43 -9.50 38.14
C LYS A 220 8.79 -8.80 38.01
N LYS A 221 9.75 -9.37 37.27
CA LYS A 221 11.06 -8.75 36.98
C LYS A 221 10.97 -7.63 35.94
N ASP A 222 9.93 -7.65 35.11
CA ASP A 222 9.65 -6.61 34.13
C ASP A 222 10.80 -6.33 33.16
N HIS A 223 11.46 -7.39 32.68
CA HIS A 223 12.48 -7.30 31.62
C HIS A 223 11.93 -7.94 30.35
N ALA A 224 11.80 -7.12 29.31
CA ALA A 224 11.36 -7.57 28.00
C ALA A 224 11.96 -6.73 26.88
N ASP A 225 11.85 -7.22 25.66
CA ASP A 225 12.09 -6.45 24.46
C ASP A 225 11.31 -7.07 23.30
N SER A 226 11.07 -6.30 22.25
CA SER A 226 10.30 -6.77 21.10
C SER A 226 10.77 -6.21 19.78
N ASP A 227 10.50 -6.95 18.71
CA ASP A 227 10.53 -6.45 17.34
C ASP A 227 9.19 -6.77 16.67
N ALA A 228 8.80 -5.96 15.70
CA ALA A 228 7.53 -6.12 15.04
C ALA A 228 7.57 -5.52 13.64
N GLU A 229 6.94 -6.19 12.69
CA GLU A 229 6.73 -5.67 11.35
C GLU A 229 5.34 -6.07 10.84
N LEU A 230 4.67 -5.12 10.20
CA LEU A 230 3.59 -5.39 9.28
C LEU A 230 4.06 -5.10 7.86
N VAL A 231 3.65 -5.95 6.92
CA VAL A 231 3.88 -5.72 5.49
C VAL A 231 2.55 -5.67 4.78
N PHE A 232 2.34 -4.62 3.99
CA PHE A 232 1.20 -4.47 3.11
C PHE A 232 1.70 -4.53 1.67
N VAL A 233 1.20 -5.51 0.92
CA VAL A 233 1.51 -5.68 -0.49
C VAL A 233 0.27 -5.42 -1.31
N MET A 234 0.39 -4.62 -2.36
CA MET A 234 -0.73 -4.26 -3.23
C MET A 234 -0.31 -4.38 -4.69
N ASP A 235 -1.07 -5.17 -5.45
CA ASP A 235 -1.01 -5.16 -6.91
C ASP A 235 -1.98 -4.10 -7.42
N LEU A 236 -1.44 -3.02 -7.97
CA LEU A 236 -2.20 -1.91 -8.51
C LEU A 236 -2.53 -2.18 -9.99
N PRO A 237 -3.75 -1.90 -10.47
CA PRO A 237 -4.07 -2.05 -11.87
C PRO A 237 -3.42 -0.95 -12.72
N LYS A 238 -3.36 -1.18 -14.04
CA LYS A 238 -2.69 -0.26 -14.98
C LYS A 238 -3.26 1.14 -14.87
N GLY A 239 -2.37 2.11 -14.69
CA GLY A 239 -2.72 3.53 -14.58
C GLY A 239 -3.01 3.97 -13.14
N VAL A 240 -3.05 3.07 -12.15
CA VAL A 240 -3.04 3.46 -10.74
C VAL A 240 -1.60 3.57 -10.26
N LYS A 241 -1.19 4.76 -9.79
CA LYS A 241 0.21 5.04 -9.44
C LYS A 241 0.36 5.69 -8.06
N VAL A 242 1.40 5.26 -7.36
CA VAL A 242 2.03 6.01 -6.27
C VAL A 242 3.12 6.87 -6.91
N ASP A 243 3.09 8.17 -6.64
CA ASP A 243 4.04 9.16 -7.14
C ASP A 243 4.71 9.94 -5.99
N SER A 244 5.48 10.98 -6.31
CA SER A 244 6.16 11.81 -5.31
C SER A 244 5.22 12.60 -4.39
N ASP A 245 3.95 12.78 -4.78
CA ASP A 245 2.95 13.50 -3.99
C ASP A 245 2.17 12.57 -3.04
N SER A 246 2.33 11.26 -3.23
CA SER A 246 1.70 10.23 -2.43
C SER A 246 2.32 10.16 -1.04
N LYS A 247 1.49 10.12 0.01
CA LYS A 247 1.98 10.06 1.41
C LYS A 247 1.42 8.86 2.13
N PHE A 248 2.30 8.19 2.87
CA PHE A 248 1.99 7.02 3.68
C PHE A 248 1.87 7.42 5.15
N THR A 249 0.80 6.99 5.81
CA THR A 249 0.59 7.18 7.25
C THR A 249 0.11 5.89 7.90
N MET A 250 0.41 5.73 9.19
CA MET A 250 0.00 4.58 9.98
C MET A 250 -0.85 5.04 11.16
N GLU A 251 -2.02 4.43 11.33
CA GLU A 251 -2.89 4.60 12.50
C GLU A 251 -2.87 3.33 13.37
N GLY A 252 -2.98 3.48 14.68
CA GLY A 252 -3.03 2.35 15.63
C GLY A 252 -1.67 1.75 16.02
N LEU A 253 -0.56 2.20 15.41
CA LEU A 253 0.81 1.73 15.73
C LEU A 253 1.81 2.91 15.88
N PRO A 254 1.78 3.64 17.01
CA PRO A 254 2.77 4.68 17.26
C PRO A 254 4.17 4.09 17.46
N GLY A 255 5.19 4.78 16.96
CA GLY A 255 6.60 4.35 17.08
C GLY A 255 7.02 3.29 16.04
N PHE A 256 6.33 3.25 14.90
CA PHE A 256 6.69 2.44 13.75
C PHE A 256 7.11 3.34 12.59
N ASP A 257 8.17 2.95 11.90
CA ASP A 257 8.66 3.59 10.68
C ASP A 257 8.00 2.93 9.47
N ILE A 258 7.70 3.75 8.45
CA ILE A 258 7.15 3.28 7.17
C ILE A 258 8.22 3.42 6.10
N SER A 259 8.48 2.35 5.37
CA SER A 259 9.21 2.39 4.10
C SER A 259 8.40 1.67 3.02
N HIS A 260 8.69 1.95 1.76
CA HIS A 260 8.00 1.28 0.65
C HIS A 260 8.92 1.11 -0.56
N GLU A 261 8.57 0.15 -1.39
CA GLU A 261 9.17 -0.08 -2.71
C GLU A 261 8.08 -0.33 -3.75
N ILE A 262 8.35 0.07 -5.00
CA ILE A 262 7.44 -0.13 -6.14
C ILE A 262 8.19 -0.96 -7.18
N LYS A 263 7.64 -2.12 -7.52
CA LYS A 263 8.16 -3.06 -8.52
C LYS A 263 7.13 -3.23 -9.62
N GLY A 264 7.24 -2.40 -10.66
CA GLY A 264 6.21 -2.30 -11.70
C GLY A 264 4.91 -1.76 -11.13
N GLN A 265 3.88 -2.60 -11.08
CA GLN A 265 2.56 -2.28 -10.51
C GLN A 265 2.39 -2.75 -9.05
N ARG A 266 3.40 -3.44 -8.52
CA ARG A 266 3.37 -3.97 -7.16
C ARG A 266 3.97 -2.97 -6.20
N LEU A 267 3.19 -2.54 -5.22
CA LEU A 267 3.60 -1.73 -4.10
C LEU A 267 3.82 -2.64 -2.88
N ILE A 268 4.96 -2.51 -2.21
CA ILE A 268 5.26 -3.22 -0.97
C ILE A 268 5.59 -2.16 0.08
N ALA A 269 4.78 -2.05 1.12
CA ALA A 269 4.98 -1.15 2.23
C ALA A 269 5.35 -1.93 3.49
N HIS A 270 6.49 -1.60 4.08
CA HIS A 270 6.98 -2.13 5.35
C HIS A 270 6.67 -1.15 6.46
N VAL A 271 6.01 -1.62 7.51
CA VAL A 271 5.71 -0.86 8.73
C VAL A 271 6.41 -1.57 9.87
N ARG A 272 7.61 -1.11 10.24
CA ARG A 272 8.47 -1.78 11.22
C ARG A 272 8.64 -0.95 12.47
N LYS A 273 8.70 -1.59 13.64
CA LYS A 273 9.01 -0.91 14.90
C LYS A 273 10.30 -0.09 14.75
N ALA A 274 10.25 1.18 15.13
CA ALA A 274 11.33 2.12 14.87
C ALA A 274 12.64 1.69 15.54
N LYS A 275 13.75 1.80 14.79
CA LYS A 275 15.09 1.51 15.31
C LYS A 275 15.43 2.53 16.40
N GLY A 276 15.82 2.03 17.58
CA GLY A 276 16.12 2.88 18.75
C GLY A 276 15.02 2.94 19.81
N SER A 277 13.94 2.16 19.67
CA SER A 277 12.99 1.95 20.78
C SER A 277 13.72 1.46 22.03
N THR A 278 13.65 2.23 23.12
CA THR A 278 14.26 1.91 24.41
C THR A 278 13.31 1.19 25.37
N GLU A 279 12.13 0.79 24.89
CA GLU A 279 11.15 0.12 25.74
C GLU A 279 11.66 -1.27 26.15
N LYS A 280 11.92 -1.46 27.45
CA LYS A 280 12.40 -2.71 28.03
C LYS A 280 11.49 -3.30 29.11
N SER A 281 10.33 -2.68 29.36
CA SER A 281 9.34 -3.14 30.32
C SER A 281 8.32 -4.04 29.65
N LEU A 282 8.13 -5.24 30.22
CA LEU A 282 7.07 -6.17 29.82
C LEU A 282 5.70 -5.51 30.01
N LYS A 283 5.50 -4.85 31.16
CA LYS A 283 4.25 -4.16 31.48
C LYS A 283 3.90 -3.09 30.43
N LYS A 284 4.85 -2.23 30.08
CA LYS A 284 4.62 -1.18 29.05
C LYS A 284 4.41 -1.75 27.64
N ILE A 285 5.05 -2.88 27.32
CA ILE A 285 4.77 -3.59 26.07
C ILE A 285 3.30 -4.06 26.06
N TYR A 286 2.83 -4.70 27.13
CA TYR A 286 1.44 -5.17 27.21
C TYR A 286 0.42 -4.03 27.34
N GLU A 287 0.78 -2.86 27.88
CA GLU A 287 -0.06 -1.65 27.80
C GLU A 287 -0.30 -1.21 26.34
N LYS A 288 0.68 -1.42 25.44
CA LYS A 288 0.53 -1.15 24.01
C LYS A 288 -0.29 -2.26 23.33
N ILE A 289 0.00 -3.53 23.63
CA ILE A 289 -0.78 -4.68 23.12
C ILE A 289 -2.25 -4.53 23.50
N ASN A 290 -2.57 -4.14 24.73
CA ASN A 290 -3.94 -3.97 25.21
C ASN A 290 -4.75 -2.90 24.47
N LYS A 291 -4.09 -1.98 23.77
CA LYS A 291 -4.70 -0.93 22.94
C LYS A 291 -4.77 -1.32 21.45
N LEU A 292 -4.28 -2.51 21.10
CA LEU A 292 -4.20 -2.99 19.73
C LEU A 292 -5.52 -3.66 19.32
N ASP A 293 -6.45 -2.88 18.80
CA ASP A 293 -7.72 -3.38 18.23
C ASP A 293 -7.71 -3.33 16.71
N LYS A 294 -7.32 -2.19 16.16
CA LYS A 294 -7.31 -1.94 14.72
C LYS A 294 -6.08 -1.15 14.35
N VAL A 295 -5.51 -1.48 13.20
CA VAL A 295 -4.39 -0.75 12.61
C VAL A 295 -4.70 -0.47 11.15
N SER A 296 -4.16 0.61 10.60
CA SER A 296 -4.36 0.89 9.18
C SER A 296 -3.24 1.68 8.55
N LEU A 297 -2.82 1.24 7.37
CA LEU A 297 -1.97 1.97 6.46
C LEU A 297 -2.84 2.82 5.53
N SER A 298 -2.62 4.14 5.52
CA SER A 298 -3.24 5.05 4.55
C SER A 298 -2.23 5.52 3.53
N ILE A 299 -2.64 5.56 2.27
CA ILE A 299 -1.92 6.14 1.14
C ILE A 299 -2.79 7.27 0.60
N SER A 300 -2.43 8.49 0.95
CA SER A 300 -3.05 9.69 0.38
C SER A 300 -2.48 9.99 -0.99
N ASN A 301 -3.29 10.65 -1.84
CA ASN A 301 -2.91 11.12 -3.17
C ASN A 301 -2.57 10.03 -4.20
N LEU A 302 -3.09 8.81 -4.03
CA LEU A 302 -2.93 7.74 -5.03
C LEU A 302 -3.58 8.19 -6.36
N GLN A 303 -2.81 8.17 -7.45
CA GLN A 303 -3.23 8.76 -8.72
C GLN A 303 -3.94 7.75 -9.62
N ILE A 304 -5.13 8.11 -10.11
CA ILE A 304 -5.80 7.42 -11.22
C ILE A 304 -5.39 8.14 -12.51
N THR A 305 -4.39 7.64 -13.24
CA THR A 305 -3.81 8.37 -14.38
C THR A 305 -4.72 8.33 -15.62
N LYS A 306 -4.38 9.15 -16.61
CA LYS A 306 -5.02 9.15 -17.94
C LYS A 306 -4.87 7.81 -18.68
N GLU A 307 -3.87 7.01 -18.32
CA GLU A 307 -3.60 5.69 -18.93
C GLU A 307 -4.52 4.58 -18.38
N THR A 308 -5.27 4.87 -17.32
CA THR A 308 -6.15 3.90 -16.66
C THR A 308 -7.28 3.48 -17.59
N PRO A 309 -7.52 2.18 -17.86
CA PRO A 309 -8.62 1.72 -18.71
C PRO A 309 -9.99 2.22 -18.22
N VAL A 310 -10.90 2.56 -19.14
CA VAL A 310 -12.22 3.12 -18.82
C VAL A 310 -13.31 2.07 -19.03
N GLY A 311 -14.28 2.02 -18.13
CA GLY A 311 -15.44 1.12 -18.20
C GLY A 311 -15.18 -0.35 -17.82
N GLU A 312 -13.91 -0.74 -17.70
CA GLU A 312 -13.45 -2.06 -17.29
C GLU A 312 -13.45 -2.20 -15.75
N ASN A 313 -13.72 -3.42 -15.25
CA ASN A 313 -13.52 -3.75 -13.84
C ASN A 313 -12.02 -3.87 -13.58
N LEU A 314 -11.47 -2.90 -12.85
CA LEU A 314 -10.09 -2.88 -12.37
C LEU A 314 -10.07 -3.31 -10.90
N LYS A 315 -9.05 -4.07 -10.52
CA LYS A 315 -8.92 -4.63 -9.19
C LYS A 315 -7.60 -4.21 -8.56
N ILE A 316 -7.66 -3.70 -7.33
CA ILE A 316 -6.51 -3.67 -6.43
C ILE A 316 -6.56 -4.98 -5.64
N THR A 317 -5.49 -5.77 -5.71
CA THR A 317 -5.34 -6.97 -4.90
C THR A 317 -4.40 -6.65 -3.74
N GLY A 318 -4.83 -6.92 -2.51
CA GLY A 318 -4.07 -6.68 -1.29
C GLY A 318 -3.64 -7.97 -0.60
N TYR A 319 -2.47 -7.92 0.01
CA TYR A 319 -1.96 -8.91 0.94
C TYR A 319 -1.44 -8.18 2.16
N ALA A 320 -1.68 -8.72 3.35
CA ALA A 320 -1.18 -8.14 4.58
C ALA A 320 -0.64 -9.22 5.50
N TYR A 321 0.59 -9.01 5.94
CA TYR A 321 1.33 -9.96 6.77
C TYR A 321 1.80 -9.27 8.04
N GLY A 322 2.04 -10.04 9.08
CA GLY A 322 2.71 -9.52 10.27
C GLY A 322 3.60 -10.53 10.95
N ALA A 323 4.63 -10.01 11.61
CA ALA A 323 5.53 -10.73 12.47
C ALA A 323 5.68 -9.98 13.80
N TYR A 324 5.62 -10.71 14.91
CA TYR A 324 5.86 -10.19 16.25
C TYR A 324 6.85 -11.09 16.98
N ASP A 325 7.94 -10.51 17.45
CA ASP A 325 9.00 -11.17 18.22
C ASP A 325 9.03 -10.55 19.61
N LEU A 326 8.88 -11.37 20.65
CA LEU A 326 8.87 -10.92 22.04
C LEU A 326 9.81 -11.79 22.85
N ALA A 327 10.77 -11.16 23.51
CA ALA A 327 11.60 -11.79 24.53
C ALA A 327 11.29 -11.17 25.89
N SER A 328 11.23 -11.99 26.95
CA SER A 328 11.09 -11.53 28.33
C SER A 328 11.72 -12.52 29.30
N GLY A 329 11.94 -12.11 30.54
CA GLY A 329 12.51 -13.01 31.53
C GLY A 329 13.02 -12.34 32.80
N THR A 330 13.81 -13.09 33.55
CA THR A 330 14.33 -12.66 34.86
C THR A 330 15.69 -11.98 34.80
N ASN A 331 16.39 -12.06 33.68
CA ASN A 331 17.75 -11.53 33.52
C ASN A 331 17.78 -10.37 32.52
N ALA A 332 17.93 -9.15 33.03
CA ALA A 332 18.02 -7.95 32.22
C ALA A 332 19.23 -7.93 31.28
N ASP A 333 20.37 -8.49 31.65
CA ASP A 333 21.59 -8.46 30.82
C ASP A 333 21.40 -9.30 29.56
N VAL A 334 20.82 -10.49 29.69
CA VAL A 334 20.46 -11.34 28.53
C VAL A 334 19.49 -10.61 27.62
N ILE A 335 18.41 -10.04 28.18
CA ILE A 335 17.40 -9.32 27.40
C ILE A 335 17.98 -8.08 26.72
N ASN A 336 18.84 -7.31 27.39
CA ASN A 336 19.35 -6.05 26.85
C ASN A 336 20.48 -6.25 25.86
N THR A 337 21.39 -7.21 26.09
CA THR A 337 22.56 -7.42 25.23
C THR A 337 22.41 -8.55 24.23
N LYS A 338 21.31 -9.31 24.29
CA LYS A 338 21.04 -10.48 23.43
C LYS A 338 22.11 -11.56 23.54
N ASP A 339 22.77 -11.65 24.69
CA ASP A 339 23.90 -12.53 24.91
C ASP A 339 23.51 -13.64 25.88
N MET A 340 23.26 -14.83 25.33
CA MET A 340 22.87 -16.00 26.10
C MET A 340 23.98 -16.54 27.01
N SER A 341 25.25 -16.15 26.81
CA SER A 341 26.34 -16.56 27.71
C SER A 341 26.21 -15.95 29.12
N LYS A 342 25.41 -14.89 29.26
CA LYS A 342 25.11 -14.23 30.55
C LYS A 342 23.97 -14.88 31.33
N LYS A 343 23.29 -15.87 30.72
CA LYS A 343 22.19 -16.59 31.38
C LYS A 343 22.75 -17.47 32.50
N LYS A 344 22.15 -17.37 33.69
CA LYS A 344 22.43 -18.24 34.85
C LYS A 344 21.47 -19.45 34.86
N ALA A 345 21.79 -20.44 35.70
CA ALA A 345 21.01 -21.67 35.81
C ALA A 345 19.52 -21.39 36.10
N ASP A 346 19.25 -20.55 37.09
CA ASP A 346 17.89 -20.25 37.56
C ASP A 346 17.17 -19.15 36.75
N ASP A 347 17.83 -18.59 35.74
CA ASP A 347 17.21 -17.56 34.92
C ASP A 347 16.14 -18.16 34.00
N ILE A 348 14.98 -17.51 34.00
CA ILE A 348 13.87 -17.82 33.10
C ILE A 348 13.92 -16.83 31.94
N ILE A 349 13.99 -17.35 30.71
CA ILE A 349 13.97 -16.56 29.48
C ILE A 349 12.91 -17.16 28.55
N TYR A 350 11.98 -16.33 28.13
CA TYR A 350 10.95 -16.66 27.15
C TYR A 350 11.20 -15.85 25.89
N ARG A 351 11.18 -16.51 24.73
CA ARG A 351 11.13 -15.85 23.43
C ARG A 351 10.07 -16.54 22.57
N GLY A 352 9.15 -15.76 22.02
CA GLY A 352 8.12 -16.23 21.09
C GLY A 352 8.15 -15.41 19.80
N TYR A 353 7.77 -16.05 18.69
CA TYR A 353 7.71 -15.45 17.38
C TYR A 353 6.40 -15.81 16.69
N TRP A 354 5.51 -14.84 16.52
CA TRP A 354 4.19 -15.02 15.91
C TRP A 354 4.18 -14.44 14.52
N ILE A 355 3.57 -15.16 13.58
CA ILE A 355 3.38 -14.69 12.20
C ILE A 355 1.93 -14.82 11.77
N PHE A 356 1.46 -13.93 10.90
CA PHE A 356 0.14 -14.10 10.28
C PHE A 356 0.12 -13.65 8.83
N ALA A 357 -0.84 -14.20 8.09
CA ALA A 357 -1.30 -13.65 6.83
C ALA A 357 -2.80 -13.36 6.93
N ALA A 358 -3.18 -12.12 6.66
CA ALA A 358 -4.55 -11.65 6.81
C ALA A 358 -5.44 -12.05 5.62
N LYS A 359 -6.74 -12.22 5.89
CA LYS A 359 -7.77 -12.48 4.88
C LYS A 359 -8.74 -11.31 4.79
N GLN A 360 -9.52 -11.23 3.71
CA GLN A 360 -10.66 -10.30 3.69
C GLN A 360 -11.73 -10.79 4.66
N ASP A 361 -12.32 -9.88 5.42
CA ASP A 361 -13.51 -10.21 6.18
C ASP A 361 -14.69 -10.54 5.24
N ASN A 362 -15.60 -11.42 5.67
CA ASN A 362 -16.78 -11.77 4.88
C ASN A 362 -17.71 -10.58 4.67
N ALA A 363 -17.88 -9.70 5.67
CA ALA A 363 -18.74 -8.53 5.52
C ALA A 363 -18.15 -7.48 4.59
N GLY A 364 -16.81 -7.42 4.48
CA GLY A 364 -16.08 -6.53 3.57
C GLY A 364 -15.72 -7.16 2.22
N ARG A 365 -16.20 -8.37 1.92
CA ARG A 365 -15.78 -9.13 0.73
C ARG A 365 -16.17 -8.41 -0.55
N ASP A 366 -15.20 -8.22 -1.44
CA ASP A 366 -15.42 -7.65 -2.78
C ASP A 366 -16.51 -8.44 -3.54
N SER A 367 -17.56 -7.74 -3.99
CA SER A 367 -18.67 -8.30 -4.78
C SER A 367 -18.24 -9.10 -6.02
N THR A 368 -17.02 -8.88 -6.53
CA THR A 368 -16.46 -9.58 -7.69
C THR A 368 -15.48 -10.70 -7.31
N ALA A 369 -15.28 -10.98 -6.02
CA ALA A 369 -14.44 -12.08 -5.58
C ALA A 369 -15.10 -13.43 -5.92
N ASP A 370 -14.28 -14.40 -6.32
CA ASP A 370 -14.74 -15.77 -6.59
C ASP A 370 -15.23 -16.41 -5.30
N ALA A 371 -16.53 -16.71 -5.22
CA ALA A 371 -17.18 -17.30 -4.05
C ALA A 371 -16.57 -18.65 -3.63
N ASN A 372 -15.94 -19.38 -4.55
CA ASN A 372 -15.36 -20.70 -4.30
C ASN A 372 -13.92 -20.64 -3.77
N LYS A 373 -13.31 -19.47 -3.80
CA LYS A 373 -11.99 -19.23 -3.21
C LYS A 373 -12.17 -18.61 -1.83
N PRO A 374 -11.26 -18.87 -0.88
CA PRO A 374 -11.30 -18.13 0.36
C PRO A 374 -11.14 -16.60 0.13
N ASN A 375 -11.26 -15.81 1.17
CA ASN A 375 -11.31 -14.35 1.06
C ASN A 375 -9.92 -13.70 0.86
N LEU A 376 -9.52 -13.46 -0.40
CA LEU A 376 -8.40 -12.57 -0.75
C LEU A 376 -8.84 -11.11 -0.66
N ILE A 377 -8.02 -10.26 -0.04
CA ILE A 377 -8.31 -8.85 0.12
C ILE A 377 -8.26 -8.19 -1.26
N SER A 378 -9.38 -7.62 -1.68
CA SER A 378 -9.46 -6.96 -2.98
C SER A 378 -10.46 -5.80 -2.98
N TYR A 379 -10.23 -4.85 -3.87
CA TYR A 379 -11.12 -3.72 -4.10
C TYR A 379 -11.30 -3.51 -5.60
N THR A 380 -12.54 -3.62 -6.07
CA THR A 380 -12.88 -3.51 -7.50
C THR A 380 -13.58 -2.21 -7.81
N PHE A 381 -13.13 -1.55 -8.87
CA PHE A 381 -13.67 -0.28 -9.34
C PHE A 381 -13.65 -0.20 -10.87
N LYS A 382 -14.49 0.67 -11.41
CA LYS A 382 -14.42 1.15 -12.79
C LYS A 382 -13.91 2.58 -12.82
N VAL A 383 -13.31 2.95 -13.94
CA VAL A 383 -12.93 4.33 -14.19
C VAL A 383 -13.79 4.93 -15.29
N ASN A 384 -14.30 6.12 -15.03
CA ASN A 384 -14.98 6.96 -16.00
C ASN A 384 -14.06 8.08 -16.49
N LYS A 385 -14.40 8.64 -17.66
CA LYS A 385 -13.84 9.91 -18.09
C LYS A 385 -14.29 11.04 -17.14
N PRO A 386 -13.51 12.12 -16.99
CA PRO A 386 -13.97 13.29 -16.23
C PRO A 386 -15.25 13.85 -16.86
N ALA A 387 -16.12 14.44 -16.04
CA ALA A 387 -17.37 15.05 -16.51
C ALA A 387 -17.11 16.21 -17.49
N GLU A 388 -16.04 16.96 -17.26
CA GLU A 388 -15.57 18.06 -18.10
C GLU A 388 -14.16 17.77 -18.62
N SER A 389 -13.87 18.26 -19.81
CA SER A 389 -12.53 18.29 -20.43
C SER A 389 -12.09 19.74 -20.63
N ALA A 390 -10.78 19.98 -20.67
CA ALA A 390 -10.20 21.30 -20.93
C ALA A 390 -9.60 21.40 -22.34
N VAL A 391 -9.95 22.45 -23.08
CA VAL A 391 -9.29 22.85 -24.33
C VAL A 391 -8.35 24.00 -24.04
N THR A 392 -7.06 23.78 -24.22
CA THR A 392 -6.03 24.81 -24.06
C THR A 392 -5.66 25.38 -25.42
N PHE A 393 -5.87 26.68 -25.59
CA PHE A 393 -5.57 27.42 -26.81
C PHE A 393 -4.19 28.03 -26.68
N VAL A 394 -3.29 27.72 -27.62
CA VAL A 394 -1.90 28.19 -27.61
C VAL A 394 -1.64 29.08 -28.81
N SER A 395 -1.13 30.29 -28.54
CA SER A 395 -0.69 31.22 -29.58
C SER A 395 0.73 31.69 -29.29
N GLU A 396 1.56 31.75 -30.33
CA GLU A 396 2.97 32.17 -30.24
C GLU A 396 3.76 31.42 -29.15
N GLY A 397 3.52 30.12 -29.02
CA GLY A 397 4.17 29.24 -28.04
C GLY A 397 3.72 29.46 -26.58
N LYS A 398 2.68 30.26 -26.35
CA LYS A 398 2.15 30.58 -25.01
C LYS A 398 0.68 30.22 -24.91
N GLN A 399 0.22 29.87 -23.71
CA GLN A 399 -1.21 29.70 -23.44
C GLN A 399 -1.93 31.03 -23.66
N TYR A 400 -2.85 31.04 -24.62
CA TYR A 400 -3.68 32.17 -24.99
C TYR A 400 -4.99 32.18 -24.20
N ALA A 401 -5.65 31.02 -24.09
CA ALA A 401 -6.90 30.85 -23.35
C ALA A 401 -7.11 29.38 -22.96
N THR A 402 -8.11 29.13 -22.11
CA THR A 402 -8.63 27.80 -21.82
C THR A 402 -10.15 27.85 -21.82
N ALA A 403 -10.80 26.83 -22.37
CA ALA A 403 -12.24 26.61 -22.23
C ALA A 403 -12.48 25.23 -21.62
N LYS A 404 -13.47 25.13 -20.74
CA LYS A 404 -14.02 23.84 -20.30
C LYS A 404 -15.16 23.42 -21.23
N VAL A 405 -15.39 22.12 -21.32
CA VAL A 405 -16.47 21.55 -22.12
C VAL A 405 -16.92 20.24 -21.49
N GLU A 406 -18.21 19.92 -21.49
CA GLU A 406 -18.67 18.58 -21.10
C GLU A 406 -17.97 17.50 -21.95
N THR A 407 -17.40 16.49 -21.31
CA THR A 407 -16.65 15.46 -22.03
C THR A 407 -17.56 14.69 -23.00
N GLY A 408 -17.17 14.70 -24.28
CA GLY A 408 -17.95 14.10 -25.38
C GLY A 408 -18.91 15.07 -26.06
N LYS A 409 -18.90 16.35 -25.69
CA LYS A 409 -19.64 17.44 -26.34
C LYS A 409 -18.69 18.41 -27.06
N SER A 410 -19.25 19.38 -27.75
CA SER A 410 -18.51 20.49 -28.34
C SER A 410 -18.79 21.77 -27.54
N ILE A 411 -17.86 22.72 -27.54
CA ILE A 411 -18.01 23.99 -26.81
C ILE A 411 -19.32 24.72 -27.17
N ASP A 412 -19.74 24.67 -28.44
CA ASP A 412 -20.98 25.33 -28.90
C ASP A 412 -22.27 24.56 -28.54
N ASN A 413 -22.18 23.33 -28.01
CA ASN A 413 -23.33 22.44 -27.83
C ASN A 413 -23.17 21.55 -26.59
N ASP A 414 -22.81 22.18 -25.47
CA ASP A 414 -22.86 21.61 -24.14
C ASP A 414 -23.78 22.46 -23.24
N SER A 415 -23.85 22.11 -21.95
CA SER A 415 -24.63 22.84 -20.95
C SER A 415 -23.82 23.89 -20.18
N LEU A 416 -22.53 24.09 -20.48
CA LEU A 416 -21.67 25.06 -19.81
C LEU A 416 -21.86 26.46 -20.42
N THR A 417 -22.82 27.20 -19.88
CA THR A 417 -23.21 28.51 -20.44
C THR A 417 -22.17 29.62 -20.28
N ASP A 418 -21.13 29.42 -19.47
CA ASP A 418 -20.06 30.38 -19.21
C ASP A 418 -18.77 30.08 -20.00
N GLN A 419 -18.77 29.05 -20.85
CA GLN A 419 -17.65 28.66 -21.70
C GLN A 419 -17.94 29.00 -23.16
N SER A 420 -16.92 29.46 -23.88
CA SER A 420 -16.99 29.72 -25.33
C SER A 420 -15.62 29.58 -25.98
N MET A 421 -15.59 29.51 -27.31
CA MET A 421 -14.34 29.72 -28.04
C MET A 421 -13.75 31.10 -27.68
N PRO A 422 -12.42 31.20 -27.52
CA PRO A 422 -11.80 32.49 -27.30
C PRO A 422 -11.85 33.34 -28.59
N ALA A 423 -11.64 34.65 -28.45
CA ALA A 423 -11.49 35.52 -29.60
C ALA A 423 -10.27 35.11 -30.45
N ASP A 424 -10.28 35.44 -31.74
CA ASP A 424 -9.15 35.13 -32.62
C ASP A 424 -7.89 35.90 -32.18
N PRO A 425 -6.73 35.23 -32.02
CA PRO A 425 -5.52 35.85 -31.53
C PRO A 425 -4.84 36.69 -32.62
N THR A 426 -4.43 37.91 -32.30
CA THR A 426 -3.76 38.83 -33.24
C THR A 426 -2.24 38.65 -33.24
N LYS A 427 -1.62 38.61 -34.43
CA LYS A 427 -0.16 38.57 -34.60
C LYS A 427 0.27 39.58 -35.66
N LYS A 428 1.26 40.43 -35.36
CA LYS A 428 1.65 41.53 -36.28
C LYS A 428 2.22 40.98 -37.60
N GLY A 429 1.63 41.41 -38.72
CA GLY A 429 2.05 41.00 -40.08
C GLY A 429 1.57 39.60 -40.47
N TYR A 430 0.62 39.05 -39.72
CA TYR A 430 -0.01 37.77 -39.98
C TYR A 430 -1.52 37.85 -39.70
N THR A 431 -2.30 37.13 -40.51
CA THR A 431 -3.73 36.94 -40.32
C THR A 431 -3.97 35.57 -39.67
N PHE A 432 -4.77 35.53 -38.59
CA PHE A 432 -5.19 34.28 -37.99
C PHE A 432 -5.99 33.45 -39.00
N LYS A 433 -5.59 32.18 -39.16
CA LYS A 433 -6.21 31.25 -40.11
C LYS A 433 -7.20 30.33 -39.40
N GLU A 434 -6.75 29.61 -38.38
CA GLU A 434 -7.55 28.64 -37.63
C GLU A 434 -6.85 28.22 -36.33
N TRP A 435 -7.63 27.62 -35.44
CA TRP A 435 -7.09 26.74 -34.40
C TRP A 435 -6.86 25.35 -35.00
N ASN A 436 -5.71 24.74 -34.75
CA ASN A 436 -5.36 23.43 -35.30
C ASN A 436 -4.85 22.49 -34.20
N THR A 437 -5.11 21.19 -34.31
CA THR A 437 -4.66 20.19 -33.33
C THR A 437 -3.15 19.96 -33.33
N LYS A 438 -2.41 20.50 -34.30
CA LYS A 438 -0.95 20.53 -34.33
C LYS A 438 -0.41 21.94 -34.56
N GLU A 439 0.71 22.25 -33.93
CA GLU A 439 1.36 23.56 -34.01
C GLU A 439 1.85 23.93 -35.42
N ASP A 440 2.21 22.92 -36.23
CA ASP A 440 2.65 23.10 -37.61
C ASP A 440 1.48 23.27 -38.61
N GLY A 441 0.23 23.19 -38.14
CA GLY A 441 -0.96 23.30 -38.96
C GLY A 441 -1.27 22.05 -39.81
N THR A 442 -0.54 20.95 -39.64
CA THR A 442 -0.79 19.69 -40.36
C THR A 442 -1.85 18.81 -39.69
N GLY A 443 -2.37 19.25 -38.54
CA GLY A 443 -3.45 18.58 -37.84
C GLY A 443 -4.81 18.94 -38.43
N THR A 444 -5.84 18.67 -37.64
CA THR A 444 -7.23 18.98 -37.97
C THR A 444 -7.61 20.36 -37.44
N ALA A 445 -8.42 21.09 -38.22
CA ALA A 445 -9.01 22.34 -37.78
C ALA A 445 -9.92 22.10 -36.55
N PHE A 446 -9.78 22.95 -35.55
CA PHE A 446 -10.57 22.94 -34.34
C PHE A 446 -11.52 24.15 -34.33
N THR A 447 -12.79 23.91 -34.03
CA THR A 447 -13.84 24.93 -33.97
C THR A 447 -14.71 24.69 -32.73
N GLY A 448 -15.58 25.63 -32.40
CA GLY A 448 -16.55 25.45 -31.30
C GLY A 448 -17.48 24.24 -31.47
N LYS A 449 -17.63 23.73 -32.70
CA LYS A 449 -18.41 22.53 -33.03
C LYS A 449 -17.62 21.22 -32.95
N THR A 450 -16.31 21.29 -32.71
CA THR A 450 -15.48 20.10 -32.59
C THR A 450 -15.79 19.39 -31.28
N VAL A 451 -16.11 18.10 -31.34
CA VAL A 451 -16.36 17.28 -30.15
C VAL A 451 -15.04 17.05 -29.39
N VAL A 452 -15.05 17.34 -28.10
CA VAL A 452 -13.91 17.22 -27.19
C VAL A 452 -14.16 16.03 -26.27
N SER A 453 -13.39 14.96 -26.45
CA SER A 453 -13.58 13.70 -25.71
C SER A 453 -12.61 13.47 -24.55
N GLU A 454 -11.63 14.37 -24.41
CA GLU A 454 -10.62 14.47 -23.35
C GLU A 454 -9.91 15.84 -23.43
N ASP A 455 -9.12 16.18 -22.42
CA ASP A 455 -8.30 17.40 -22.45
C ASP A 455 -7.42 17.45 -23.71
N MET A 456 -7.38 18.60 -24.37
CA MET A 456 -6.58 18.78 -25.57
C MET A 456 -5.98 20.17 -25.68
N THR A 457 -4.92 20.28 -26.47
CA THR A 457 -4.29 21.54 -26.81
C THR A 457 -4.45 21.81 -28.30
N VAL A 458 -4.79 23.05 -28.64
CA VAL A 458 -4.92 23.52 -30.03
C VAL A 458 -4.09 24.78 -30.23
N TYR A 459 -3.59 24.96 -31.44
CA TYR A 459 -2.57 25.94 -31.78
C TYR A 459 -3.08 26.92 -32.83
N ALA A 460 -2.78 28.20 -32.63
CA ALA A 460 -3.12 29.24 -33.59
C ALA A 460 -2.24 29.13 -34.83
N ILE A 461 -2.85 28.92 -36.00
CA ILE A 461 -2.18 28.91 -37.29
C ILE A 461 -2.40 30.26 -37.97
N TYR A 462 -1.35 30.76 -38.62
CA TYR A 462 -1.29 32.10 -39.18
C TYR A 462 -0.87 32.07 -40.64
N ASN A 463 -1.50 32.90 -41.47
CA ASN A 463 -1.01 33.22 -42.81
C ASN A 463 -0.21 34.53 -42.75
N LYS A 464 0.95 34.58 -43.41
CA LYS A 464 1.71 35.83 -43.50
C LYS A 464 0.95 36.82 -44.38
N ASP A 465 0.79 38.04 -43.90
CA ASP A 465 0.11 39.08 -44.67
C ASP A 465 0.95 39.41 -45.91
N ALA A 466 0.28 39.63 -47.05
CA ALA A 466 0.96 40.02 -48.28
C ALA A 466 1.66 41.37 -48.04
N GLN A 467 2.98 41.36 -48.09
CA GLN A 467 3.79 42.55 -47.84
C GLN A 467 3.58 43.51 -49.01
N GLY A 468 2.75 44.53 -48.80
CA GLY A 468 2.52 45.59 -49.77
C GLY A 468 3.84 46.31 -50.07
N GLU A 469 4.30 46.17 -51.30
CA GLU A 469 5.38 46.91 -51.93
C GLU A 469 4.98 48.40 -52.06
N LYS A 470 5.08 49.19 -50.98
CA LYS A 470 5.03 50.66 -51.04
C LYS A 470 5.87 51.24 -49.89
N ASP A 471 7.05 51.73 -50.25
CA ASP A 471 7.56 53.05 -49.81
C ASP A 471 8.84 53.40 -50.60
N LYS A 472 8.66 54.07 -51.75
CA LYS A 472 9.70 54.94 -52.32
C LYS A 472 9.64 56.29 -51.57
N PRO A 473 10.77 56.87 -51.13
CA PRO A 473 10.76 58.10 -50.34
C PRO A 473 10.41 59.31 -51.21
N LYS A 474 9.60 60.23 -50.68
CA LYS A 474 9.55 61.62 -51.12
C LYS A 474 9.95 62.55 -49.97
N ASP A 475 10.78 63.53 -50.33
CA ASP A 475 11.51 64.46 -49.48
C ASP A 475 10.66 65.42 -48.61
N LYS A 476 11.31 65.90 -47.54
CA LYS A 476 10.86 66.82 -46.48
C LYS A 476 10.62 68.28 -46.96
N PRO A 477 10.09 69.17 -46.08
CA PRO A 477 10.98 70.05 -45.30
C PRO A 477 10.68 70.20 -43.77
N LYS A 478 11.67 70.79 -43.07
CA LYS A 478 11.97 70.94 -41.61
C LYS A 478 11.01 71.91 -40.86
N ASP A 479 10.87 71.95 -39.51
CA ASP A 479 11.88 72.42 -38.53
C ASP A 479 11.45 72.26 -37.02
N LYS A 480 12.45 71.94 -36.14
CA LYS A 480 12.75 72.35 -34.71
C LYS A 480 11.64 72.31 -33.61
N LYS A 481 11.85 71.95 -32.33
CA LYS A 481 13.03 71.88 -31.42
C LYS A 481 12.67 71.16 -30.08
N LYS A 482 13.64 70.37 -29.57
CA LYS A 482 14.10 70.14 -28.17
C LYS A 482 13.16 69.77 -26.99
N GLY A 483 13.51 68.67 -26.28
CA GLY A 483 13.28 68.56 -24.82
C GLY A 483 13.54 67.18 -24.15
N LYS A 484 14.80 66.89 -23.79
CA LYS A 484 15.30 66.01 -22.69
C LYS A 484 14.98 64.48 -22.64
N LEU A 485 16.05 63.69 -22.78
CA LEU A 485 16.35 62.40 -22.10
C LEU A 485 17.42 62.67 -21.00
N PRO A 486 17.55 61.85 -19.95
CA PRO A 486 18.41 60.64 -19.96
C PRO A 486 17.70 59.38 -19.38
N LYS A 487 17.89 58.16 -19.93
CA LYS A 487 18.99 57.17 -19.71
C LYS A 487 19.06 56.72 -18.24
N THR A 488 19.07 55.43 -17.89
CA THR A 488 19.90 54.28 -18.34
C THR A 488 19.18 52.96 -17.96
N GLY A 489 19.39 51.78 -18.55
CA GLY A 489 20.32 51.27 -19.55
C GLY A 489 20.12 49.76 -19.71
N ASP A 490 20.05 49.31 -20.96
CA ASP A 490 20.87 48.27 -21.60
C ASP A 490 21.10 46.95 -20.84
N GLU A 491 20.52 45.84 -21.33
CA GLU A 491 21.01 45.00 -22.45
C GLU A 491 22.19 44.09 -22.06
N ALA A 492 21.84 42.81 -21.89
CA ALA A 492 22.62 41.65 -22.33
C ALA A 492 21.64 40.47 -22.32
N SER A 493 21.20 40.01 -23.49
CA SER A 493 21.83 38.91 -24.23
C SER A 493 21.39 37.54 -23.67
N LEU A 494 20.53 36.81 -24.38
CA LEU A 494 20.99 35.74 -25.28
C LEU A 494 21.88 34.71 -24.57
N SER A 495 21.39 34.09 -23.49
CA SER A 495 21.85 32.76 -23.02
C SER A 495 21.03 32.30 -21.82
N LEU A 496 19.78 31.86 -22.05
CA LEU A 496 19.11 30.88 -21.17
C LEU A 496 18.02 30.12 -21.95
N TYR A 497 18.38 29.65 -23.15
CA TYR A 497 17.68 28.56 -23.82
C TYR A 497 18.45 27.27 -23.50
N LEU A 498 17.71 26.22 -23.13
CA LEU A 498 18.13 24.88 -22.69
C LEU A 498 18.22 24.70 -21.16
N THR A 499 17.05 24.54 -20.54
CA THR A 499 16.75 23.45 -19.57
C THR A 499 15.28 23.55 -19.21
N LEU A 500 14.39 22.94 -20.02
CA LEU A 500 13.04 22.50 -19.59
C LEU A 500 12.26 21.74 -20.69
N LEU A 501 12.95 21.13 -21.66
CA LEU A 501 12.34 20.13 -22.56
C LEU A 501 13.26 18.91 -22.59
N GLY A 502 12.97 17.95 -21.72
CA GLY A 502 13.62 16.66 -21.70
C GLY A 502 12.73 15.65 -21.00
N LEU A 503 11.86 14.99 -21.77
CA LEU A 503 11.67 13.52 -21.80
C LEU A 503 10.36 13.15 -22.52
N ALA A 504 10.42 13.07 -23.85
CA ALA A 504 9.59 12.16 -24.61
C ALA A 504 10.34 11.73 -25.89
N GLY A 505 10.78 10.48 -25.91
CA GLY A 505 11.02 9.70 -27.13
C GLY A 505 12.35 9.90 -27.85
N LEU A 506 13.24 8.90 -27.75
CA LEU A 506 13.64 8.04 -28.88
C LEU A 506 14.97 7.33 -28.54
N THR A 507 14.87 6.08 -28.09
CA THR A 507 15.98 5.12 -28.16
C THR A 507 15.88 4.37 -29.47
N GLY A 508 16.83 4.61 -30.38
CA GLY A 508 16.88 3.94 -31.67
C GLY A 508 18.13 4.28 -32.46
N GLY A 509 19.22 3.55 -32.17
CA GLY A 509 20.26 3.19 -33.14
C GLY A 509 21.17 4.29 -33.71
N ALA A 510 22.44 4.26 -33.34
CA ALA A 510 23.55 4.05 -34.28
C ALA A 510 24.89 4.04 -33.53
N VAL A 511 25.44 2.83 -33.42
CA VAL A 511 26.87 2.57 -33.18
C VAL A 511 27.66 3.07 -34.39
N LEU A 512 28.76 3.80 -34.19
CA LEU A 512 30.04 3.65 -34.92
C LEU A 512 31.11 4.67 -34.46
N ILE A 513 32.14 4.16 -33.76
CA ILE A 513 33.60 4.22 -34.10
C ILE A 513 34.17 5.62 -34.46
N ARG A 514 35.26 6.19 -33.87
CA ARG A 514 36.60 5.65 -33.55
C ARG A 514 37.43 6.67 -32.75
N ARG A 515 38.23 6.14 -31.81
CA ARG A 515 39.61 6.50 -31.37
C ARG A 515 40.22 7.88 -31.75
N ARG A 516 40.84 8.53 -30.76
CA ARG A 516 42.31 8.49 -30.44
C ARG A 516 42.59 9.42 -29.23
N LYS A 517 43.29 8.93 -28.18
CA LYS A 517 44.70 9.25 -27.79
C LYS A 517 44.90 10.72 -27.43
N GLU A 518 45.55 11.19 -26.37
CA GLU A 518 46.53 10.74 -25.34
C GLU A 518 46.39 11.83 -24.24
N LYS A 519 46.42 11.55 -22.94
CA LYS A 519 47.57 11.25 -22.08
C LYS A 519 47.04 10.85 -20.70
#